data_AF-A0A2S5CBD1-F1
#
_entry.id   AF-A0A2S5CBD1-F1
#
_cell.length_a   1.000
_cell.length_b   1.000
_cell.length_c   1.000
_cell.angle_alpha   90.00
_cell.angle_beta   90.00
_cell.angle_gamma   90.00
#
_symmetry.space_group_name_H-M   'P 1'
#
loop_
_entity.id
_entity.type
_entity.pdbx_description
1 polymer ?
#
loop_
_entity_poly.entity_id
_entity_poly.type
_entity_poly.pdbx_seq_one_letter_code
_entity_poly.pdbx_strand_id
1 'polypeptide(L)' 'MKTADVISHFGKKANVARALRISRSSVSEWGDIVPEKRAARLEKITGGALKYDSALYEKGNKQILRESD' A
#
# COMPACT_ATOMS: atom_id res chain seq x y z
N MET A 1 -3.40 4.70 -2.52
CA MET A 1 -3.81 3.87 -3.67
C MET A 1 -4.87 2.87 -3.25
N LYS A 2 -5.83 2.53 -4.12
CA LYS A 2 -6.86 1.52 -3.80
C LYS A 2 -6.36 0.11 -4.06
N THR A 3 -6.73 -0.83 -3.20
CA THR A 3 -6.38 -2.25 -3.35
C THR A 3 -6.93 -2.84 -4.64
N ALA A 4 -8.13 -2.43 -5.05
CA ALA A 4 -8.75 -2.86 -6.31
C ALA A 4 -7.90 -2.49 -7.54
N ASP A 5 -7.35 -1.27 -7.58
CA ASP A 5 -6.51 -0.81 -8.70
C ASP A 5 -5.23 -1.63 -8.80
N VAL A 6 -4.61 -1.95 -7.65
CA VAL A 6 -3.43 -2.82 -7.59
C VAL A 6 -3.78 -4.23 -8.09
N ILE A 7 -4.91 -4.79 -7.65
CA ILE A 7 -5.33 -6.12 -8.09
C ILE A 7 -5.61 -6.13 -9.60
N SER A 8 -6.23 -5.07 -10.12
CA SER A 8 -6.50 -4.91 -11.55
C SER A 8 -5.20 -4.85 -12.36
N HIS A 9 -4.22 -4.06 -11.92
CA HIS A 9 -2.92 -3.92 -12.57
C HIS A 9 -2.12 -5.23 -12.59
N PHE A 10 -2.09 -5.96 -11.46
CA PHE A 10 -1.38 -7.24 -11.35
C PHE A 10 -2.24 -8.45 -11.82
N GLY A 11 -3.50 -8.23 -12.16
CA GLY A 11 -4.52 -9.22 -12.51
C GLY A 11 -5.05 -10.08 -11.35
N LYS A 12 -4.18 -10.54 -10.44
CA LYS A 12 -4.55 -11.43 -9.33
C LYS A 12 -3.88 -11.01 -8.02
N LYS A 13 -4.60 -11.15 -6.89
CA LYS A 13 -4.05 -10.97 -5.52
C LYS A 13 -2.77 -11.79 -5.28
N ALA A 14 -2.68 -12.98 -5.89
CA ALA A 14 -1.50 -13.83 -5.80
C ALA A 14 -0.24 -13.19 -6.42
N ASN A 15 -0.39 -12.42 -7.50
CA ASN A 15 0.73 -11.76 -8.17
C ASN A 15 1.23 -10.58 -7.33
N VAL A 16 0.30 -9.82 -6.72
CA VAL A 16 0.63 -8.76 -5.75
C VAL A 16 1.42 -9.34 -4.56
N ALA A 17 0.96 -10.46 -4.00
CA ALA A 17 1.63 -11.14 -2.91
C ALA A 17 3.06 -11.59 -3.27
N ARG A 18 3.24 -12.16 -4.48
CA ARG A 18 4.57 -12.54 -5.01
C ARG A 18 5.48 -11.33 -5.21
N ALA A 19 4.96 -10.25 -5.78
CA ALA A 19 5.70 -9.01 -6.01
C ALA A 19 6.25 -8.44 -4.69
N LEU A 20 5.45 -8.46 -3.63
CA LEU A 20 5.82 -7.97 -2.32
C LEU A 20 6.51 -9.00 -1.41
N ARG A 21 6.64 -10.26 -1.87
CA ARG A 21 7.13 -11.41 -1.08
C ARG A 21 6.39 -11.56 0.26
N ILE A 22 5.06 -11.46 0.22
CA ILE A 22 4.17 -11.63 1.38
C ILE A 22 3.17 -12.77 1.13
N SER A 23 2.44 -13.15 2.18
CA SER A 23 1.34 -14.12 2.06
C SER A 23 0.15 -13.51 1.30
N ARG A 24 -0.62 -14.37 0.62
CA ARG A 24 -1.91 -13.98 0.01
C ARG A 24 -2.90 -13.46 1.05
N SER A 25 -2.84 -13.99 2.27
CA SER A 25 -3.65 -13.56 3.42
C SER A 25 -3.45 -12.07 3.70
N SER A 26 -2.19 -11.62 3.71
CA SER A 26 -1.87 -10.22 3.95
C SER A 26 -2.47 -9.27 2.91
N VAL A 27 -2.55 -9.68 1.64
CA VAL A 27 -3.22 -8.87 0.59
C VAL A 27 -4.73 -8.78 0.80
N SER A 28 -5.36 -9.83 1.34
CA SER A 28 -6.78 -9.81 1.68
C SER A 28 -7.08 -8.96 2.91
N GLU A 29 -6.13 -8.80 3.83
CA GLU A 29 -6.28 -7.99 5.05
C GLU A 29 -6.23 -6.48 4.81
N TRP A 30 -5.74 -6.02 3.66
CA TRP A 30 -5.59 -4.58 3.39
C TRP A 30 -6.91 -3.81 3.30
N GLY A 31 -8.03 -4.49 3.02
CA GLY A 31 -9.31 -3.82 2.76
C GLY A 31 -9.27 -2.98 1.48
N ASP A 32 -9.93 -1.83 1.48
CA ASP A 32 -10.10 -0.99 0.29
C ASP A 32 -8.85 -0.18 -0.08
N ILE A 33 -8.00 0.14 0.89
CA ILE A 33 -6.81 0.98 0.72
C ILE A 33 -5.56 0.18 1.08
N VAL A 34 -4.58 0.14 0.18
CA VAL A 34 -3.30 -0.54 0.44
C VAL A 34 -2.55 0.20 1.53
N PRO A 35 -1.97 -0.45 2.56
CA PRO A 35 -1.18 0.23 3.58
C PRO A 35 0.00 1.01 2.99
N GLU A 36 0.29 2.18 3.56
CA GLU A 36 1.30 3.14 3.09
C GLU A 36 2.64 2.47 2.72
N LYS A 37 3.22 1.72 3.67
CA LYS A 37 4.50 1.01 3.50
C LYS A 37 4.50 0.01 2.34
N ARG A 38 3.33 -0.56 2.00
CA ARG A 38 3.17 -1.52 0.90
C ARG A 38 2.95 -0.79 -0.41
N ALA A 39 2.17 0.29 -0.41
CA ALA A 39 1.94 1.13 -1.57
C ALA A 39 3.26 1.74 -2.10
N ALA A 40 4.12 2.26 -1.22
CA ALA A 40 5.44 2.79 -1.61
C ALA A 40 6.36 1.70 -2.21
N ARG A 41 6.27 0.45 -1.73
CA ARG A 41 7.01 -0.67 -2.34
C ARG A 41 6.45 -1.05 -3.70
N LEU A 42 5.13 -1.06 -3.86
CA LEU A 42 4.47 -1.37 -5.12
C LEU A 42 4.81 -0.36 -6.20
N GLU A 43 4.85 0.93 -5.88
CA GLU A 43 5.29 1.97 -6.82
C GLU A 43 6.69 1.67 -7.37
N LYS A 44 7.64 1.34 -6.50
CA LYS A 44 9.01 0.99 -6.89
C LYS A 44 9.07 -0.27 -7.77
N ILE A 45 8.28 -1.30 -7.43
CA ILE A 45 8.24 -2.56 -8.20
C ILE A 45 7.60 -2.35 -9.57
N THR A 46 6.58 -1.50 -9.65
CA THR A 46 5.84 -1.21 -10.89
C THR A 46 6.47 -0.10 -11.73
N GLY A 47 7.62 0.45 -11.31
CA GLY A 47 8.30 1.52 -12.02
C GLY A 47 7.47 2.80 -12.16
N GLY A 48 6.57 3.07 -11.19
CA GLY A 48 5.68 4.23 -11.22
C GLY A 48 4.35 4.02 -11.96
N ALA A 49 4.02 2.81 -12.41
CA ALA A 49 2.71 2.54 -13.00
C ALA A 49 1.56 2.68 -11.99
N LEU A 50 1.83 2.37 -10.72
CA LEU A 50 0.92 2.61 -9.61
C LEU A 50 1.44 3.78 -8.77
N LYS A 51 0.84 4.97 -8.95
CA LYS A 51 1.21 6.16 -8.17
C LYS A 51 0.87 5.98 -6.70
N TYR A 52 1.89 6.06 -5.86
CA TYR A 52 1.70 6.24 -4.43
C TYR A 52 1.39 7.72 -4.17
N ASP A 53 0.33 7.96 -3.42
CA ASP A 53 -0.04 9.30 -2.97
C ASP A 53 -0.02 9.29 -1.45
N SER A 54 1.00 9.94 -0.87
CA SER A 54 1.17 10.08 0.57
C SER A 54 0.05 10.89 1.22
N ALA A 55 -0.59 11.80 0.48
CA ALA A 55 -1.68 12.62 1.00
C ALA A 55 -2.92 11.76 1.35
N LEU A 56 -3.08 10.60 0.72
CA LEU A 56 -4.13 9.63 1.07
C LEU A 56 -3.91 8.97 2.45
N TYR A 57 -2.66 8.96 2.93
CA TYR A 57 -2.27 8.30 4.19
C TYR A 57 -1.97 9.29 5.32
N GLU A 58 -1.71 10.56 4.99
CA GLU A 58 -1.40 11.62 5.94
C GLU A 58 -2.52 11.95 6.93
N LYS A 59 -3.76 11.48 6.71
CA LYS A 59 -4.90 11.76 7.59
C LYS A 59 -4.83 11.15 9.00
N GLY A 60 -3.78 10.39 9.34
CA GLY A 60 -3.63 9.75 10.66
C GLY A 60 -2.48 10.24 11.54
N ASN A 61 -1.52 11.03 11.04
CA ASN A 61 -0.24 11.24 11.72
C ASN A 61 -0.14 12.57 12.51
N LYS A 62 -1.26 13.08 13.03
CA LYS A 62 -1.28 14.32 13.85
C LYS A 62 -1.21 14.11 15.38
N GLN A 63 -0.98 12.89 15.87
CA GLN A 63 -0.68 12.67 17.28
C GLN A 63 0.59 11.85 17.42
N ILE A 64 1.42 12.21 18.39
CA ILE A 64 2.79 11.75 18.64
C ILE A 64 3.83 12.47 17.77
N LEU A 65 3.94 13.77 17.98
CA LEU A 65 5.20 14.52 18.16
C LEU A 65 4.84 15.93 18.69
N ARG A 66 4.12 15.96 19.82
CA ARG A 66 4.15 17.08 20.75
C ARG A 66 4.50 16.52 22.12
N GLU A 67 5.60 17.06 22.63
CA GLU A 67 5.99 17.14 24.05
C GLU A 67 6.49 15.87 24.73
N SER A 68 7.81 15.82 24.91
CA SER A 68 8.42 15.49 26.20
C SER A 68 9.66 16.37 26.34
N ASP A 69 9.68 17.13 27.44
CA ASP A 69 10.56 18.25 27.81
C ASP A 69 12.07 18.07 27.61
#